data_AF-C7GGT0-F1
#
_entry.id   AF-C7GGT0-F1
#
_cell.length_a   1.000
_cell.length_b   1.000
_cell.length_c   1.000
_cell.angle_alpha   90.00
_cell.angle_beta   90.00
_cell.angle_gamma   90.00
#
_symmetry.space_group_name_H-M   'P 1'
#
loop_
_entity.id
_entity.type
_entity.pdbx_description
1 polymer ?
#
loop_
_entity_poly.entity_id
_entity_poly.type
_entity_poly.pdbx_seq_one_letter_code
_entity_poly.pdbx_strand_id
1 'polypeptide(L)'
;MNYYFLLEDEKSFIKVLPEWLKYMGIQNTRVQDITYVRENNYVMQSGQGVTQLITRVLFQTIDTILLNPGKIDQLIVILDSEEYNEQERKKQVENIIKEYIEKKNCVVGFLYKVFVCNHCFETWLLGNGNLYPDIRPEGDFQPYYDEYNIKVNDPELM
;
A
#
# COMPACT_ATOMS: atom_id res chain seq x y z
N MET A 1 13.96 -2.69 -13.68
CA MET A 1 12.68 -1.99 -13.49
C MET A 1 12.71 -1.25 -12.16
N ASN A 2 12.28 0.00 -12.11
CA ASN A 2 12.26 0.86 -10.94
C ASN A 2 10.84 1.15 -10.47
N TYR A 3 10.62 1.07 -9.15
CA TYR A 3 9.31 1.21 -8.54
C TYR A 3 9.23 2.45 -7.64
N TYR A 4 8.09 3.11 -7.64
CA TYR A 4 7.75 4.12 -6.65
C TYR A 4 6.57 3.62 -5.84
N PHE A 5 6.78 3.30 -4.56
CA PHE A 5 5.71 2.89 -3.66
C PHE A 5 5.16 4.10 -2.92
N LEU A 6 3.88 4.39 -3.10
CA LEU A 6 3.12 5.33 -2.29
C LEU A 6 2.22 4.53 -1.34
N LEU A 7 2.53 4.57 -0.06
CA LEU A 7 1.85 3.81 0.98
C LEU A 7 0.99 4.74 1.81
N GLU A 8 -0.19 4.30 2.22
CA GLU A 8 -1.07 5.05 3.13
C GLU A 8 -0.39 5.38 4.47
N ASP A 9 0.21 4.38 5.10
CA ASP A 9 0.74 4.43 6.46
C ASP A 9 2.20 4.92 6.54
N GLU A 10 2.61 5.39 7.73
CA GLU A 10 3.96 5.81 8.08
C GLU A 10 4.74 4.76 8.91
N LYS A 11 4.09 3.69 9.42
CA LYS A 11 4.66 2.86 10.48
C LYS A 11 4.83 1.39 10.12
N SER A 12 3.74 0.66 10.00
CA SER A 12 3.65 -0.78 9.79
C SER A 12 4.13 -1.14 8.38
N PHE A 13 3.52 -0.55 7.36
CA PHE A 13 3.77 -0.93 5.97
C PHE A 13 5.20 -0.61 5.52
N ILE A 14 5.73 0.53 5.99
CA ILE A 14 7.11 0.97 5.69
C ILE A 14 8.16 0.00 6.24
N LYS A 15 7.86 -0.67 7.35
CA LYS A 15 8.77 -1.64 7.99
C LYS A 15 8.68 -3.03 7.38
N VAL A 16 7.46 -3.46 7.04
CA VAL A 16 7.21 -4.85 6.62
C VAL A 16 7.44 -5.05 5.12
N LEU A 17 7.00 -4.11 4.28
CA LEU A 17 7.08 -4.25 2.84
C LEU A 17 8.49 -4.58 2.31
N PRO A 18 9.59 -3.96 2.79
CA PRO A 18 10.93 -4.31 2.32
C PRO A 18 11.29 -5.79 2.46
N GLU A 19 10.93 -6.43 3.57
CA GLU A 19 11.19 -7.86 3.77
C GLU A 19 10.26 -8.73 2.93
N TRP A 20 8.99 -8.32 2.79
CA TRP A 20 8.03 -9.03 1.95
C TRP A 20 8.40 -9.01 0.47
N LEU A 21 8.89 -7.88 -0.04
CA LEU A 21 9.41 -7.78 -1.40
C LEU A 21 10.52 -8.83 -1.63
N LYS A 22 11.43 -9.02 -0.66
CA LYS A 22 12.47 -10.06 -0.75
C LYS A 22 11.87 -11.47 -0.78
N TYR A 23 10.90 -11.77 0.08
CA TYR A 23 10.22 -13.07 0.10
C TYR A 23 9.47 -13.35 -1.21
N MET A 24 8.91 -12.32 -1.85
CA MET A 24 8.26 -12.41 -3.17
C MET A 24 9.26 -12.51 -4.34
N GLY A 25 10.57 -12.51 -4.07
CA GLY A 25 11.61 -12.59 -5.09
C GLY A 25 11.90 -11.26 -5.79
N ILE A 26 11.40 -10.14 -5.27
CA ILE A 26 11.72 -8.80 -5.78
C ILE A 26 13.09 -8.39 -5.21
N GLN A 27 14.11 -8.39 -6.06
CA GLN A 27 15.50 -8.10 -5.68
C GLN A 27 15.88 -6.62 -5.81
N ASN A 28 14.89 -5.74 -5.99
CA ASN A 28 15.13 -4.30 -6.07
C ASN A 28 15.74 -3.76 -4.76
N THR A 29 16.58 -2.74 -4.88
CA THR A 29 17.21 -2.08 -3.72
C THR A 29 16.46 -0.80 -3.36
N ARG A 30 16.14 -0.61 -2.07
CA ARG A 30 15.54 0.65 -1.59
C ARG A 30 16.55 1.78 -1.69
N VAL A 31 16.15 2.92 -2.25
CA VAL A 31 16.91 4.16 -2.21
C VAL A 31 16.11 5.25 -1.50
N GLN A 32 16.80 6.30 -1.03
CA GLN A 32 16.21 7.32 -0.17
C GLN A 32 15.11 8.13 -0.87
N ASP A 33 15.35 8.51 -2.12
CA ASP A 33 14.42 9.27 -2.94
C ASP A 33 14.72 9.06 -4.44
N ILE A 34 13.86 9.65 -5.29
CA ILE A 34 13.92 9.51 -6.74
C ILE A 34 15.25 9.99 -7.36
N THR A 35 15.99 10.87 -6.69
CA THR A 35 17.28 11.38 -7.21
C THR A 35 18.34 10.28 -7.25
N TYR A 36 18.28 9.32 -6.33
CA TYR A 36 19.21 8.20 -6.21
C TYR A 36 18.86 6.99 -7.08
N VAL A 37 17.68 6.99 -7.71
CA VAL A 37 17.22 5.88 -8.54
C VAL A 37 18.12 5.72 -9.78
N ARG A 38 18.64 4.51 -9.96
CA ARG A 38 19.40 4.05 -11.12
C ARG A 38 18.71 2.84 -11.74
N GLU A 39 19.22 1.64 -11.53
CA GLU A 39 18.65 0.40 -12.04
C GLU A 39 18.25 -0.51 -10.88
N ASN A 40 17.09 -1.16 -11.03
CA ASN A 40 16.53 -2.10 -10.06
C ASN A 40 16.43 -1.48 -8.66
N ASN A 41 15.92 -0.27 -8.59
CA ASN A 41 15.69 0.42 -7.32
C ASN A 41 14.20 0.56 -7.03
N TYR A 42 13.89 0.85 -5.78
CA TYR A 42 12.58 1.34 -5.41
C TYR A 42 12.67 2.46 -4.37
N VAL A 43 11.68 3.35 -4.40
CA VAL A 43 11.48 4.40 -3.41
C VAL A 43 10.18 4.10 -2.68
N MET A 44 10.10 4.49 -1.40
CA MET A 44 8.87 4.41 -0.61
C MET A 44 8.56 5.77 -0.01
N GLN A 45 7.32 6.21 -0.18
CA GLN A 45 6.78 7.44 0.40
C GLN A 45 5.50 7.11 1.16
N SER A 46 5.29 7.75 2.31
CA SER A 46 4.00 7.72 3.00
C SER A 46 3.05 8.80 2.50
N GLY A 47 1.76 8.44 2.42
CA GLY A 47 0.62 9.28 2.12
C GLY A 47 0.03 9.96 3.35
N GLN A 48 0.47 9.59 4.55
CA GLN A 48 0.04 10.16 5.84
C GLN A 48 -1.46 9.98 6.11
N GLY A 49 -1.99 8.79 5.81
CA GLY A 49 -3.41 8.51 5.89
C GLY A 49 -4.11 8.49 4.54
N VAL A 50 -5.17 7.69 4.39
CA VAL A 50 -5.94 7.57 3.13
C VAL A 50 -6.41 8.93 2.60
N THR A 51 -6.98 9.77 3.47
CA THR A 51 -7.49 11.09 3.08
C THR A 51 -6.39 11.98 2.49
N GLN A 52 -5.22 12.06 3.14
CA GLN A 52 -4.11 12.88 2.66
C GLN A 52 -3.48 12.30 1.40
N LEU A 53 -3.39 10.96 1.33
CA LEU A 53 -2.90 10.25 0.15
C LEU A 53 -3.72 10.65 -1.07
N ILE A 54 -5.03 10.53 -1.00
CA ILE A 54 -5.95 10.73 -2.13
C ILE A 54 -6.07 12.21 -2.52
N THR A 55 -6.09 13.13 -1.54
CA THR A 55 -6.36 14.55 -1.80
C THR A 55 -5.12 15.37 -2.15
N ARG A 56 -3.92 14.90 -1.78
CA ARG A 56 -2.69 15.70 -1.92
C ARG A 56 -1.48 14.90 -2.34
N VAL A 57 -1.10 13.88 -1.57
CA VAL A 57 0.23 13.25 -1.72
C VAL A 57 0.34 12.53 -3.05
N LEU A 58 -0.71 11.83 -3.49
CA LEU A 58 -0.77 11.18 -4.79
C LEU A 58 -0.42 12.13 -5.95
N PHE A 59 -0.99 13.33 -5.96
CA PHE A 59 -0.72 14.33 -6.99
C PHE A 59 0.74 14.81 -6.95
N GLN A 60 1.27 15.05 -5.75
CA GLN A 60 2.67 15.45 -5.57
C GLN A 60 3.64 14.35 -6.01
N THR A 61 3.30 13.09 -5.74
CA THR A 61 4.07 11.92 -6.17
C THR A 61 4.09 11.82 -7.70
N ILE A 62 2.92 11.93 -8.35
CA ILE A 62 2.82 11.93 -9.82
C ILE A 62 3.68 13.06 -10.40
N ASP A 63 3.56 14.27 -9.88
CA ASP A 63 4.35 15.42 -10.35
C ASP A 63 5.85 15.21 -10.16
N THR A 64 6.25 14.62 -9.04
CA THR A 64 7.66 14.28 -8.77
C THR A 64 8.21 13.29 -9.80
N ILE A 65 7.42 12.28 -10.16
CA ILE A 65 7.81 11.30 -11.18
C ILE A 65 7.90 11.96 -12.56
N LEU A 66 6.92 12.80 -12.93
CA LEU A 66 6.91 13.51 -14.20
C LEU A 66 8.10 14.47 -14.36
N LEU A 67 8.56 15.09 -13.27
CA LEU A 67 9.75 15.94 -13.24
C LEU A 67 11.08 15.14 -13.35
N ASN A 68 11.03 13.83 -13.20
CA ASN A 68 12.19 12.92 -13.27
C ASN A 68 11.96 11.83 -14.34
N PRO A 69 11.83 12.21 -15.63
CA PRO A 69 11.44 11.29 -16.69
C PRO A 69 12.43 10.13 -16.82
N GLY A 70 11.90 8.92 -17.02
CA GLY A 70 12.68 7.69 -17.20
C GLY A 70 13.26 7.09 -15.92
N LYS A 71 13.07 7.70 -14.74
CA LYS A 71 13.57 7.13 -13.48
C LYS A 71 12.68 6.03 -12.91
N ILE A 72 11.36 6.15 -13.08
CA ILE A 72 10.38 5.22 -12.51
C ILE A 72 9.63 4.57 -13.66
N ASP A 73 9.55 3.24 -13.62
CA ASP A 73 8.76 2.47 -14.59
C ASP A 73 7.33 2.23 -14.06
N GLN A 74 7.17 2.06 -12.75
CA GLN A 74 5.88 1.78 -12.12
C GLN A 74 5.65 2.54 -10.82
N LEU A 75 4.52 3.23 -10.71
CA LEU A 75 3.96 3.77 -9.48
C LEU A 75 3.02 2.73 -8.86
N ILE A 76 3.31 2.28 -7.64
CA ILE A 76 2.49 1.34 -6.89
C ILE A 76 1.87 2.10 -5.72
N VAL A 77 0.54 2.26 -5.74
CA VAL A 77 -0.22 2.88 -4.66
C VAL A 77 -0.82 1.77 -3.81
N ILE A 78 -0.53 1.78 -2.51
CA ILE A 78 -1.09 0.83 -1.56
C ILE A 78 -1.80 1.60 -0.45
N LEU A 79 -3.07 1.28 -0.22
CA LEU A 79 -3.90 1.96 0.75
C LEU A 79 -5.00 1.07 1.33
N ASP A 80 -5.55 1.51 2.44
CA ASP A 80 -6.66 0.85 3.11
C ASP A 80 -8.00 1.20 2.44
N SER A 81 -8.95 0.27 2.52
CA SER A 81 -10.32 0.48 2.03
C SER A 81 -11.10 1.43 2.96
N GLU A 82 -10.78 1.44 4.26
CA GLU A 82 -11.51 2.08 5.35
C GLU A 82 -12.99 1.66 5.40
N GLU A 83 -13.91 2.59 5.11
CA GLU A 83 -15.36 2.37 5.13
C GLU A 83 -15.91 1.88 3.77
N TYR A 84 -15.07 1.85 2.73
CA TYR A 84 -15.43 1.38 1.40
C TYR A 84 -15.04 -0.08 1.22
N ASN A 85 -15.60 -0.77 0.22
CA ASN A 85 -15.04 -2.06 -0.19
C ASN A 85 -13.79 -1.86 -1.08
N GLU A 86 -12.97 -2.91 -1.18
CA GLU A 86 -11.73 -2.93 -1.97
C GLU A 86 -11.91 -2.38 -3.39
N GLN A 87 -12.96 -2.84 -4.09
CA GLN A 87 -13.18 -2.51 -5.49
C GLN A 87 -13.59 -1.04 -5.69
N GLU A 88 -14.44 -0.53 -4.81
CA GLU A 88 -14.87 0.88 -4.82
C GLU A 88 -13.68 1.80 -4.57
N ARG A 89 -12.88 1.51 -3.53
CA ARG A 89 -11.69 2.29 -3.21
C ARG A 89 -10.69 2.26 -4.36
N LYS A 90 -10.45 1.08 -4.95
CA LYS A 90 -9.54 0.93 -6.08
C LYS A 90 -9.99 1.78 -7.26
N LYS A 91 -11.27 1.68 -7.64
CA LYS A 91 -11.85 2.46 -8.73
C LYS A 91 -11.81 3.96 -8.46
N GLN A 92 -12.04 4.38 -7.21
CA GLN A 92 -11.92 5.78 -6.79
C GLN A 92 -10.51 6.31 -7.08
N VAL A 93 -9.47 5.61 -6.59
CA VAL A 93 -8.08 6.04 -6.78
C VAL A 93 -7.68 6.01 -8.26
N GLU A 94 -8.05 4.96 -8.99
CA GLU A 94 -7.76 4.86 -10.43
C GLU A 94 -8.41 6.00 -11.23
N ASN A 95 -9.65 6.38 -10.91
CA ASN A 95 -10.32 7.52 -11.53
C ASN A 95 -9.61 8.84 -11.21
N ILE A 96 -9.19 9.03 -9.95
CA ILE A 96 -8.47 10.23 -9.51
C ILE A 96 -7.14 10.38 -10.26
N ILE A 97 -6.38 9.29 -10.41
CA ILE A 97 -5.13 9.28 -11.18
C ILE A 97 -5.42 9.65 -12.63
N LYS A 98 -6.43 9.02 -13.24
CA LYS A 98 -6.81 9.25 -14.63
C LYS A 98 -7.21 10.70 -14.88
N GLU A 99 -8.14 11.24 -14.09
CA GLU A 99 -8.61 12.63 -14.19
C GLU A 99 -7.46 13.62 -14.02
N TYR A 100 -6.54 13.35 -13.09
CA TYR A 100 -5.38 14.20 -12.86
C TYR A 100 -4.44 14.24 -14.07
N ILE A 101 -4.13 13.08 -14.65
CA ILE A 101 -3.27 12.96 -15.84
C ILE A 101 -3.94 13.63 -17.05
N GLU A 102 -5.23 13.39 -17.27
CA GLU A 102 -6.00 14.02 -18.36
C GLU A 102 -5.99 15.54 -18.23
N LYS A 103 -6.21 16.08 -17.03
CA LYS A 103 -6.17 17.52 -16.76
C LYS A 103 -4.78 18.14 -17.00
N LYS A 104 -3.70 17.40 -16.74
CA LYS A 104 -2.33 17.84 -17.00
C LYS A 104 -1.96 17.82 -18.49
N ASN A 105 -2.74 17.12 -19.33
CA ASN A 105 -2.50 16.96 -20.77
C ASN A 105 -1.05 16.54 -21.07
N CYS A 106 -0.54 15.56 -20.32
CA CYS A 106 0.84 15.10 -20.40
C CYS A 106 0.91 13.60 -20.74
N VAL A 107 1.99 13.20 -21.41
CA VAL A 107 2.27 11.78 -21.70
C VAL A 107 3.00 11.19 -20.50
N VAL A 108 2.40 10.16 -19.91
CA VAL A 108 2.95 9.49 -18.74
C VAL A 108 3.86 8.36 -19.19
N GLY A 109 5.15 8.44 -18.86
CA GLY A 109 6.17 7.44 -19.20
C GLY A 109 6.27 6.26 -18.23
N PHE A 110 5.31 6.13 -17.30
CA PHE A 110 5.27 5.08 -16.28
C PHE A 110 3.89 4.44 -16.22
N LEU A 111 3.82 3.19 -15.74
CA LEU A 111 2.56 2.51 -15.43
C LEU A 111 2.18 2.74 -13.97
N TYR A 112 0.90 2.65 -13.62
CA TYR A 112 0.47 2.65 -12.23
C TYR A 112 -0.33 1.41 -11.87
N LYS A 113 -0.27 1.00 -10.60
CA LYS A 113 -1.10 -0.05 -10.01
C LYS A 113 -1.61 0.41 -8.65
N VAL A 114 -2.88 0.10 -8.37
CA VAL A 114 -3.51 0.38 -7.08
C VAL A 114 -3.82 -0.96 -6.40
N PHE A 115 -3.32 -1.12 -5.17
CA PHE A 115 -3.62 -2.23 -4.28
C PHE A 115 -4.36 -1.70 -3.06
N VAL A 116 -5.51 -2.28 -2.77
CA VAL A 116 -6.31 -1.88 -1.61
C VAL A 116 -6.31 -3.04 -0.62
N CYS A 117 -6.01 -2.75 0.65
CA CYS A 117 -6.21 -3.69 1.75
C CYS A 117 -7.67 -3.61 2.20
N ASN A 118 -8.35 -4.75 2.33
CA ASN A 118 -9.81 -4.81 2.52
C ASN A 118 -10.32 -4.14 3.82
N HIS A 119 -9.47 -3.97 4.84
CA HIS A 119 -9.77 -3.11 5.98
C HIS A 119 -8.58 -2.24 6.33
N CYS A 120 -7.52 -2.86 6.81
CA CYS A 120 -6.21 -2.26 7.00
C CYS A 120 -5.12 -3.31 6.89
N PHE A 121 -3.89 -2.87 6.62
CA PHE A 121 -2.76 -3.78 6.57
C PHE A 121 -2.48 -4.47 7.92
N GLU A 122 -2.78 -3.82 9.04
CA GLU A 122 -2.59 -4.39 10.37
C GLU A 122 -3.36 -5.69 10.58
N THR A 123 -4.51 -5.87 9.92
CA THR A 123 -5.27 -7.12 10.01
C THR A 123 -4.44 -8.29 9.47
N TRP A 124 -3.60 -8.08 8.44
CA TRP A 124 -2.72 -9.13 7.92
C TRP A 124 -1.67 -9.56 8.93
N LEU A 125 -1.24 -8.64 9.80
CA LEU A 125 -0.28 -8.94 10.87
C LEU A 125 -0.89 -9.82 11.97
N LEU A 126 -2.22 -9.93 12.03
CA LEU A 126 -2.86 -10.92 12.89
C LEU A 126 -2.58 -12.35 12.40
N GLY A 127 -2.28 -12.58 11.12
CA GLY A 127 -2.11 -13.91 10.52
C GLY A 127 -1.00 -14.80 11.10
N ASN A 128 -0.24 -14.35 12.10
CA ASN A 128 0.67 -15.19 12.84
C ASN A 128 -0.08 -16.09 13.84
N GLY A 129 -0.49 -17.28 13.38
CA GLY A 129 -1.19 -18.29 14.19
C GLY A 129 -0.51 -18.64 15.52
N ASN A 130 0.82 -18.49 15.63
CA ASN A 130 1.53 -18.75 16.89
C ASN A 130 1.26 -17.71 17.99
N LEU A 131 0.75 -16.53 17.62
CA LEU A 131 0.38 -15.48 18.57
C LEU A 131 -1.09 -15.56 18.98
N TYR A 132 -1.90 -16.35 18.28
CA TYR A 132 -3.32 -16.47 18.57
C TYR A 132 -3.57 -17.53 19.65
N PRO A 133 -4.35 -17.24 20.70
CA PRO A 133 -4.49 -18.14 21.84
C PRO A 133 -5.04 -19.51 21.44
N ASP A 134 -4.43 -20.57 21.99
CA ASP A 134 -4.93 -21.92 21.78
C ASP A 134 -6.21 -22.23 22.55
N ILE A 135 -6.30 -21.65 23.75
CA ILE A 135 -7.43 -21.79 24.65
C ILE A 135 -8.31 -20.56 24.47
N ARG A 136 -9.59 -20.81 24.18
CA ARG A 136 -10.60 -19.76 24.07
C ARG A 136 -10.71 -19.02 25.42
N PRO A 137 -10.46 -17.69 25.45
CA PRO A 137 -10.53 -16.91 26.67
C PRO A 137 -11.99 -16.72 27.13
N GLU A 138 -12.17 -16.50 28.43
CA GLU A 138 -13.45 -16.15 29.04
C GLU A 138 -13.47 -14.67 29.43
N GLY A 139 -14.66 -14.11 29.61
CA GLY A 139 -14.86 -12.71 30.00
C GLY A 139 -14.76 -11.72 28.84
N ASP A 140 -14.32 -10.49 29.13
CA ASP A 140 -14.43 -9.33 28.23
C ASP A 140 -13.68 -9.49 26.89
N PHE A 141 -12.67 -10.36 26.83
CA PHE A 141 -11.89 -10.59 25.62
C PHE A 141 -12.52 -11.64 24.68
N GLN A 142 -13.46 -12.43 25.18
CA GLN A 142 -14.10 -13.52 24.43
C GLN A 142 -14.77 -13.05 23.13
N PRO A 143 -15.52 -11.94 23.07
CA PRO A 143 -16.15 -11.49 21.83
C PRO A 143 -15.13 -11.16 20.73
N TYR A 144 -14.00 -10.54 21.10
CA TYR A 144 -12.93 -10.21 20.14
C TYR A 144 -12.21 -11.46 19.65
N TYR A 145 -11.98 -12.44 20.53
CA TYR A 145 -11.42 -13.73 20.12
C TYR A 145 -12.35 -14.43 19.12
N ASP A 146 -13.65 -14.45 19.36
CA ASP A 146 -14.59 -15.13 18.47
C ASP A 146 -14.72 -14.43 17.11
N GLU A 147 -14.73 -13.09 17.10
CA GLU A 147 -14.82 -12.28 15.88
C GLU A 147 -13.54 -12.38 15.03
N TYR A 148 -12.37 -12.20 15.63
CA TYR A 148 -11.07 -12.18 14.93
C TYR A 148 -10.36 -13.54 14.93
N ASN A 149 -11.11 -14.62 14.70
CA ASN A 149 -10.58 -15.98 14.79
C ASN A 149 -9.74 -16.40 13.58
N ILE A 150 -8.45 -16.03 13.61
CA ILE A 150 -7.50 -16.31 12.53
C ILE A 150 -7.19 -17.81 12.32
N LYS A 151 -7.63 -18.71 13.22
CA LYS A 151 -7.44 -20.16 13.03
C LYS A 151 -8.29 -20.68 11.88
N VAL A 152 -9.40 -20.01 11.59
CA VAL A 152 -10.40 -20.43 10.61
C VAL A 152 -10.71 -19.36 9.58
N ASN A 153 -10.45 -18.09 9.90
CA ASN A 153 -10.71 -16.97 9.01
C ASN A 153 -9.40 -16.45 8.38
N ASP A 154 -9.49 -16.03 7.12
CA ASP A 154 -8.41 -15.30 6.45
C ASP A 154 -8.37 -13.86 6.98
N PRO A 155 -7.25 -13.37 7.53
CA PRO A 155 -7.17 -12.02 8.06
C PRO A 155 -7.42 -10.90 7.04
N GLU A 156 -7.32 -11.13 5.74
CA GLU A 156 -7.76 -10.11 4.76
C GLU A 156 -9.28 -10.08 4.55
N LEU A 157 -10.00 -11.13 4.98
CA LEU A 157 -11.44 -11.25 4.81
C LEU A 157 -12.23 -11.08 6.12
N MET A 158 -11.53 -10.82 7.24
CA MET A 158 -12.12 -10.43 8.52
C MET A 158 -12.32 -8.91 8.58
#